data_AF-A0A3D0U4D6-F1
#
_entry.id   AF-A0A3D0U4D6-F1
#
_cell.length_a   1.000
_cell.length_b   1.000
_cell.length_c   1.000
_cell.angle_alpha   90.00
_cell.angle_beta   90.00
_cell.angle_gamma   90.00
#
_symmetry.space_group_name_H-M   'P 1'
#
loop_
_entity.id
_entity.type
_entity.pdbx_description
1 polymer ?
#
loop_
_entity_poly.entity_id
_entity_poly.type
_entity_poly.pdbx_seq_one_letter_code
_entity_poly.pdbx_strand_id
1 'polypeptide(L)'
;MLPPDEHSVLGDFNQTAFAGEGITATFSKRQSNYIITLQDKGQTREYPVQYTFGFYPLQQYLLDIGNGKLQAFDIAWDSRPRDQGGQRWFYPNSNHSNDPASEFHWTRHLNNWNSRCAECHSTGLDKNYDPASGQYQTRYQEVNVACEACHGPAAEHVRIAQAGQLQSKPGAGLTTHFAPPLSFQFKQNAGIARAPSRTTAKTQQAQQINACGGCHSRRQIIGEPDPARPYHDQYRLTLLHDPLYFADGQIRDEVFVLGSFMQSKMHQQGVTCTHCHDAHSGDIKIQGNGLCSQCHAGSVYDTATHHQHKADSAGSLCINCHMPATTYMGIDPR
;
A
#
# COMPACT_ATOMS: atom_id res chain seq x y z
N MET A 1 -3.38 10.34 4.37
CA MET A 1 -2.96 11.75 4.40
C MET A 1 -3.95 12.54 5.26
N LEU A 2 -3.50 13.37 6.19
CA LEU A 2 -4.38 14.18 7.06
C LEU A 2 -3.82 15.59 7.23
N PRO A 3 -4.66 16.62 7.42
CA PRO A 3 -4.19 17.93 7.86
C PRO A 3 -3.39 17.83 9.17
N PRO A 4 -2.35 18.64 9.37
CA PRO A 4 -1.51 18.56 10.56
C PRO A 4 -2.20 19.20 11.77
N ASP A 5 -2.44 18.39 12.79
CA ASP A 5 -2.93 18.82 14.10
C ASP A 5 -2.29 17.97 15.21
N GLU A 6 -2.72 18.20 16.45
CA GLU A 6 -2.19 17.48 17.62
C GLU A 6 -2.56 15.99 17.69
N HIS A 7 -3.52 15.54 16.89
CA HIS A 7 -3.93 14.15 16.78
C HIS A 7 -3.29 13.45 15.58
N SER A 8 -3.00 14.19 14.50
CA SER A 8 -2.46 13.63 13.27
C SER A 8 -0.92 13.66 13.22
N VAL A 9 -0.27 14.58 13.94
CA VAL A 9 1.20 14.69 14.00
C VAL A 9 1.76 13.85 15.14
N LEU A 10 2.45 12.76 14.80
CA LEU A 10 3.12 11.89 15.74
C LEU A 10 4.57 12.32 16.04
N GLY A 11 5.17 13.09 15.12
CA GLY A 11 6.56 13.54 15.23
C GLY A 11 6.79 14.61 16.28
N ASP A 12 8.01 14.63 16.83
CA ASP A 12 8.39 15.63 17.83
C ASP A 12 8.78 16.96 17.18
N PHE A 13 7.86 17.92 17.15
CA PHE A 13 8.08 19.29 16.68
C PHE A 13 8.43 20.27 17.83
N ASN A 14 9.01 19.80 18.94
CA ASN A 14 9.46 20.65 20.05
C ASN A 14 10.90 21.17 19.85
N GLN A 15 11.17 21.77 18.69
CA GLN A 15 12.50 22.28 18.29
C GLN A 15 13.58 21.19 18.21
N THR A 16 13.18 19.98 17.81
CA THR A 16 14.14 18.89 17.60
C THR A 16 14.85 19.05 16.27
N ALA A 17 16.02 18.44 16.13
CA ALA A 17 16.79 18.49 14.90
C ALA A 17 17.22 17.09 14.45
N PHE A 18 17.32 16.93 13.15
CA PHE A 18 17.99 15.82 12.49
C PHE A 18 19.19 16.37 11.73
N ALA A 19 20.33 15.69 11.83
CA ALA A 19 21.52 15.97 11.04
C ALA A 19 22.08 14.64 10.51
N GLY A 20 22.12 14.50 9.19
CA GLY A 20 22.54 13.27 8.52
C GLY A 20 22.45 13.41 7.00
N GLU A 21 23.21 12.59 6.27
CA GLU A 21 23.18 12.58 4.78
C GLU A 21 23.40 13.96 4.13
N GLY A 22 24.12 14.87 4.79
CA GLY A 22 24.36 16.22 4.30
C GLY A 22 23.20 17.22 4.48
N ILE A 23 22.09 16.82 5.12
CA ILE A 23 20.96 17.70 5.45
C ILE A 23 20.92 17.95 6.96
N THR A 24 20.62 19.19 7.33
CA THR A 24 20.15 19.53 8.69
C THR A 24 18.70 20.00 8.61
N ALA A 25 17.82 19.36 9.35
CA ALA A 25 16.42 19.72 9.46
C ALA A 25 16.07 20.01 10.93
N THR A 26 15.29 21.07 11.16
CA THR A 26 14.73 21.40 12.48
C THR A 26 13.21 21.36 12.41
N PHE A 27 12.60 20.67 13.37
CA PHE A 27 11.17 20.44 13.44
C PHE A 27 10.61 21.29 14.59
N SER A 28 9.78 22.28 14.26
CA SER A 28 9.24 23.23 15.23
C SER A 28 7.75 23.46 15.06
N LYS A 29 7.04 23.69 16.17
CA LYS A 29 5.66 24.18 16.16
C LYS A 29 5.66 25.68 16.48
N ARG A 30 5.07 26.49 15.61
CA ARG A 30 4.83 27.92 15.85
C ARG A 30 3.33 28.19 15.82
N GLN A 31 2.78 28.57 16.98
CA GLN A 31 1.32 28.65 17.18
C GLN A 31 0.65 27.30 16.83
N SER A 32 -0.25 27.27 15.85
CA SER A 32 -0.89 26.06 15.34
C SER A 32 -0.14 25.38 14.20
N ASN A 33 0.92 26.01 13.65
CA ASN A 33 1.59 25.52 12.45
C ASN A 33 2.81 24.64 12.78
N TYR A 34 2.88 23.49 12.15
CA TYR A 34 4.04 22.59 12.16
C TYR A 34 4.97 22.97 11.01
N ILE A 35 6.25 23.17 11.31
CA ILE A 35 7.21 23.80 10.40
C ILE A 35 8.52 23.01 10.40
N ILE A 36 8.99 22.70 9.20
CA ILE A 36 10.29 22.07 8.95
C ILE A 36 11.24 23.12 8.38
N THR A 37 12.30 23.40 9.11
CA THR A 37 13.37 24.32 8.68
C THR A 37 14.54 23.51 8.16
N LEU A 38 14.87 23.65 6.89
CA LEU A 38 15.99 22.97 6.24
C LEU A 38 17.17 23.92 6.07
N GLN A 39 18.35 23.44 6.43
CA GLN A 39 19.62 24.08 6.15
C GLN A 39 20.39 23.23 5.14
N ASP A 40 20.59 23.78 3.93
CA ASP A 40 21.39 23.17 2.87
C ASP A 40 22.34 24.23 2.29
N LYS A 41 23.65 23.93 2.31
CA LYS A 41 24.73 24.78 1.76
C LYS A 41 24.62 26.27 2.13
N GLY A 42 24.28 26.55 3.39
CA GLY A 42 24.18 27.91 3.94
C GLY A 42 22.87 28.65 3.61
N GLN A 43 21.95 28.04 2.86
CA GLN A 43 20.58 28.54 2.73
C GLN A 43 19.68 27.90 3.77
N THR A 44 18.90 28.72 4.45
CA THR A 44 17.83 28.27 5.35
C THR A 44 16.50 28.49 4.66
N ARG A 45 15.67 27.44 4.61
CA ARG A 45 14.30 27.52 4.09
C ARG A 45 13.34 26.87 5.06
N GLU A 46 12.15 27.45 5.19
CA GLU A 46 11.11 26.94 6.05
C GLU A 46 9.94 26.44 5.21
N TYR A 47 9.46 25.26 5.54
CA TYR A 47 8.32 24.62 4.89
C TYR A 47 7.25 24.35 5.94
N PRO A 48 6.10 25.04 5.88
CA PRO A 48 4.93 24.64 6.62
C PRO A 48 4.48 23.24 6.16
N VAL A 49 4.28 22.34 7.11
CA VAL A 49 3.70 21.02 6.84
C VAL A 49 2.30 21.20 6.30
N GLN A 50 2.01 20.65 5.12
CA GLN A 50 0.67 20.70 4.54
C GLN A 50 -0.19 19.53 4.99
N TYR A 51 0.43 18.34 5.09
CA TYR A 51 -0.23 17.12 5.51
C TYR A 51 0.73 16.17 6.22
N THR A 52 0.20 15.34 7.11
CA THR A 52 0.87 14.12 7.56
C THR A 52 0.59 12.97 6.58
N PHE A 53 1.57 12.10 6.37
CA PHE A 53 1.52 11.00 5.41
C PHE A 53 2.17 9.75 6.01
N GLY A 54 1.47 8.62 6.01
CA GLY A 54 1.86 7.46 6.82
C GLY A 54 1.45 7.61 8.29
N PHE A 55 1.61 6.51 9.04
CA PHE A 55 1.20 6.42 10.44
C PHE A 55 2.14 5.50 11.21
N TYR A 56 2.08 4.20 10.93
CA TYR A 56 2.91 3.16 11.55
C TYR A 56 3.51 2.25 10.47
N PRO A 57 4.79 1.85 10.57
CA PRO A 57 5.74 2.18 11.64
C PRO A 57 6.41 3.55 11.46
N LEU A 58 6.18 4.25 10.35
CA LEU A 58 6.76 5.57 10.08
C LEU A 58 5.72 6.57 9.59
N GLN A 59 5.95 7.84 9.93
CA GLN A 59 5.18 8.97 9.45
C GLN A 59 6.09 9.98 8.75
N GLN A 60 5.74 10.34 7.53
CA GLN A 60 6.32 11.40 6.72
C GLN A 60 5.39 12.61 6.65
N TYR A 61 5.90 13.68 6.05
CA TYR A 61 5.20 14.96 5.95
C TYR A 61 5.21 15.43 4.50
N LEU A 62 4.07 15.95 4.03
CA LEU A 62 3.97 16.54 2.70
C LEU A 62 4.29 18.03 2.77
N LEU A 63 5.25 18.45 1.96
CA LEU A 63 5.69 19.84 1.84
C LEU A 63 5.35 20.37 0.45
N ASP A 64 4.82 21.59 0.38
CA ASP A 64 4.63 22.29 -0.89
C ASP A 64 5.94 22.99 -1.29
N ILE A 65 6.49 22.61 -2.45
CA ILE A 65 7.69 23.24 -3.01
C ILE A 65 7.36 24.23 -4.15
N GLY A 66 6.09 24.62 -4.27
CA GLY A 66 5.54 25.50 -5.29
C GLY A 66 4.96 24.74 -6.49
N ASN A 67 4.19 25.46 -7.33
CA ASN A 67 3.59 24.92 -8.56
C ASN A 67 2.66 23.72 -8.31
N GLY A 68 2.04 23.65 -7.12
CA GLY A 68 1.15 22.55 -6.71
C GLY A 68 1.87 21.22 -6.42
N LYS A 69 3.21 21.22 -6.35
CA LYS A 69 4.02 20.03 -6.10
C LYS A 69 4.10 19.76 -4.62
N LEU A 70 3.32 18.79 -4.17
CA LEU A 70 3.46 18.20 -2.84
C LEU A 70 4.55 17.13 -2.88
N GLN A 71 5.55 17.27 -2.01
CA GLN A 71 6.66 16.33 -1.87
C GLN A 71 6.54 15.58 -0.55
N ALA A 72 6.66 14.26 -0.60
CA ALA A 72 6.91 13.44 0.59
C ALA A 72 8.33 13.74 1.08
N PHE A 73 8.42 14.41 2.22
CA PHE A 73 9.70 14.74 2.82
C PHE A 73 10.44 13.45 3.23
N ASP A 74 11.74 13.41 2.95
CA ASP A 74 12.59 12.22 3.08
C ASP A 74 13.19 12.06 4.49
N ILE A 75 12.80 12.88 5.45
CA ILE A 75 13.02 12.60 6.88
C ILE A 75 11.68 12.21 7.50
N ALA A 76 11.62 10.98 8.00
CA ALA A 76 10.44 10.39 8.60
C ALA A 76 10.58 10.35 10.12
N TRP A 77 9.43 10.32 10.79
CA TRP A 77 9.31 9.99 12.19
C TRP A 77 9.10 8.49 12.35
N ASP A 78 9.94 7.85 13.16
CA ASP A 78 9.75 6.48 13.61
C ASP A 78 8.67 6.47 14.70
N SER A 79 7.46 6.09 14.35
CA SER A 79 6.30 6.08 15.26
C SER A 79 6.28 4.90 16.22
N ARG A 80 7.23 3.96 16.09
CA ARG A 80 7.26 2.77 16.95
C ARG A 80 7.53 3.15 18.40
N PRO A 81 7.15 2.28 19.36
CA PRO A 81 7.52 2.42 20.76
C PRO A 81 9.03 2.59 20.98
N ARG A 82 9.42 3.32 22.04
CA ARG A 82 10.84 3.59 22.37
C ARG A 82 11.65 2.33 22.65
N ASP A 83 11.03 1.32 23.27
CA ASP A 83 11.64 0.01 23.54
C ASP A 83 11.94 -0.80 22.25
N GLN A 84 11.37 -0.40 21.12
CA GLN A 84 11.66 -0.93 19.78
C GLN A 84 12.63 -0.02 18.98
N GLY A 85 13.20 1.00 19.62
CA GLY A 85 14.12 1.96 18.99
C GLY A 85 13.43 3.09 18.20
N GLY A 86 12.12 3.26 18.39
CA GLY A 86 11.34 4.33 17.75
C GLY A 86 11.31 5.65 18.53
N GLN A 87 10.34 6.49 18.20
CA GLN A 87 10.20 7.89 18.65
C GLN A 87 11.42 8.76 18.31
N ARG A 88 11.85 8.71 17.04
CA ARG A 88 13.00 9.48 16.54
C ARG A 88 12.85 9.87 15.07
N TRP A 89 13.49 10.95 14.68
CA TRP A 89 13.68 11.32 13.28
C TRP A 89 14.73 10.42 12.63
N PHE A 90 14.47 9.98 11.40
CA PHE A 90 15.41 9.17 10.63
C PHE A 90 15.23 9.38 9.13
N TYR A 91 16.26 9.02 8.37
CA TYR A 91 16.25 9.04 6.91
C TYR A 91 16.02 7.60 6.40
N PRO A 92 14.84 7.28 5.81
CA PRO A 92 14.47 5.94 5.40
C PRO A 92 15.25 5.45 4.17
N ASN A 93 15.78 6.37 3.36
CA ASN A 93 16.39 6.08 2.05
C ASN A 93 17.92 6.16 2.09
N SER A 94 18.57 5.75 3.18
CA SER A 94 20.03 5.87 3.39
C SER A 94 20.91 5.19 2.33
N ASN A 95 20.33 4.29 1.53
CA ASN A 95 21.03 3.60 0.45
C ASN A 95 21.06 4.40 -0.87
N HIS A 96 20.39 5.56 -0.92
CA HIS A 96 20.28 6.40 -2.10
C HIS A 96 20.99 7.74 -1.92
N SER A 97 21.56 8.26 -3.00
CA SER A 97 22.21 9.57 -2.99
C SER A 97 21.20 10.68 -2.70
N ASN A 98 21.56 11.53 -1.75
CA ASN A 98 20.86 12.77 -1.42
C ASN A 98 21.43 13.99 -2.17
N ASP A 99 22.15 13.78 -3.26
CA ASP A 99 22.58 14.90 -4.13
C ASP A 99 21.34 15.55 -4.77
N PRO A 100 21.22 16.89 -4.83
CA PRO A 100 20.10 17.55 -5.51
C PRO A 100 19.88 17.13 -6.98
N ALA A 101 20.88 16.57 -7.67
CA ALA A 101 20.76 16.01 -9.00
C ALA A 101 20.25 14.56 -9.02
N SER A 102 20.31 13.84 -7.89
CA SER A 102 19.78 12.48 -7.72
C SER A 102 18.26 12.48 -7.87
N GLU A 103 17.71 11.49 -8.56
CA GLU A 103 16.25 11.29 -8.66
C GLU A 103 15.59 11.00 -7.30
N PHE A 104 16.37 10.52 -6.33
CA PHE A 104 15.92 10.17 -4.97
C PHE A 104 15.88 11.35 -4.01
N HIS A 105 16.45 12.50 -4.39
CA HIS A 105 16.37 13.71 -3.56
C HIS A 105 14.89 14.11 -3.38
N TRP A 106 14.48 14.52 -2.17
CA TRP A 106 13.06 14.75 -1.86
C TRP A 106 12.35 15.80 -2.73
N THR A 107 13.09 16.75 -3.31
CA THR A 107 12.50 17.75 -4.23
C THR A 107 12.29 17.21 -5.66
N ARG A 108 12.72 15.98 -5.95
CA ARG A 108 12.63 15.36 -7.28
C ARG A 108 11.39 14.48 -7.43
N HIS A 109 11.28 13.84 -8.58
CA HIS A 109 10.03 13.26 -9.06
C HIS A 109 9.64 11.96 -8.36
N LEU A 110 10.57 11.24 -7.72
CA LEU A 110 10.28 10.00 -7.00
C LEU A 110 9.56 10.24 -5.67
N ASN A 111 9.77 11.41 -5.06
CA ASN A 111 9.11 11.80 -3.82
C ASN A 111 7.84 12.62 -4.05
N ASN A 112 7.47 12.87 -5.31
CA ASN A 112 6.31 13.71 -5.63
C ASN A 112 5.01 12.97 -5.38
N TRP A 113 4.27 13.43 -4.38
CA TRP A 113 3.01 12.83 -3.96
C TRP A 113 1.99 12.82 -5.10
N ASN A 114 1.85 13.93 -5.83
CA ASN A 114 0.84 14.08 -6.89
C ASN A 114 0.94 12.96 -7.96
N SER A 115 2.17 12.62 -8.37
CA SER A 115 2.42 11.66 -9.45
C SER A 115 2.70 10.24 -8.98
N ARG A 116 3.16 10.03 -7.74
CA ARG A 116 3.59 8.72 -7.23
C ARG A 116 2.66 8.11 -6.20
N CYS A 117 2.16 8.93 -5.27
CA CYS A 117 1.45 8.44 -4.08
C CYS A 117 -0.06 8.62 -4.20
N ALA A 118 -0.49 9.75 -4.76
CA ALA A 118 -1.91 10.15 -4.80
C ALA A 118 -2.78 9.12 -5.52
N GLU A 119 -2.23 8.43 -6.51
CA GLU A 119 -2.90 7.36 -7.28
C GLU A 119 -3.42 6.24 -6.36
N CYS A 120 -2.63 5.81 -5.38
CA CYS A 120 -3.01 4.74 -4.45
C CYS A 120 -3.67 5.28 -3.18
N HIS A 121 -3.37 6.52 -2.81
CA HIS A 121 -3.75 7.12 -1.53
C HIS A 121 -4.82 8.21 -1.66
N SER A 122 -5.62 8.17 -2.72
CA SER A 122 -6.79 9.04 -2.92
C SER A 122 -7.86 8.29 -3.72
N THR A 123 -9.10 8.74 -3.61
CA THR A 123 -10.22 8.21 -4.40
C THR A 123 -10.73 9.28 -5.36
N GLY A 124 -11.00 8.89 -6.61
CA GLY A 124 -11.45 9.81 -7.66
C GLY A 124 -10.39 10.87 -8.00
N LEU A 125 -9.13 10.45 -8.11
CA LEU A 125 -7.99 11.35 -8.36
C LEU A 125 -8.04 11.93 -9.78
N ASP A 126 -7.88 13.24 -9.86
CA ASP A 126 -7.51 13.96 -11.06
C ASP A 126 -6.21 14.72 -10.78
N LYS A 127 -5.12 14.35 -11.46
CA LYS A 127 -3.80 14.96 -11.27
C LYS A 127 -3.79 16.42 -11.75
N ASN A 128 -4.55 16.74 -12.80
CA ASN A 128 -4.52 18.00 -13.54
C ASN A 128 -3.08 18.54 -13.72
N TYR A 129 -2.22 17.71 -14.31
CA TYR A 129 -0.85 18.08 -14.61
C TYR A 129 -0.78 18.83 -15.94
N ASP A 130 -0.26 20.05 -15.92
CA ASP A 130 0.04 20.81 -17.13
C ASP A 130 1.51 20.59 -17.54
N PRO A 131 1.79 19.90 -18.66
CA PRO A 131 3.15 19.65 -19.10
C PRO A 131 3.90 20.91 -19.57
N ALA A 132 3.19 21.98 -19.96
CA ALA A 132 3.83 23.21 -20.44
C ALA A 132 4.38 24.05 -19.28
N SER A 133 3.62 24.18 -18.19
CA SER A 133 4.05 24.91 -17.00
C SER A 133 4.71 24.01 -15.94
N GLY A 134 4.56 22.70 -16.04
CA GLY A 134 5.04 21.72 -15.06
C GLY A 134 4.32 21.83 -13.71
N GLN A 135 3.06 22.27 -13.72
CA GLN A 135 2.23 22.50 -12.53
C GLN A 135 1.21 21.37 -12.30
N TYR A 136 0.85 21.16 -11.04
CA TYR A 136 -0.25 20.28 -10.65
C TYR A 136 -1.41 21.09 -10.09
N GLN A 137 -2.64 20.73 -10.47
CA GLN A 137 -3.87 21.21 -9.84
C GLN A 137 -4.68 20.03 -9.30
N THR A 138 -3.99 19.17 -8.55
CA THR A 138 -4.52 17.87 -8.13
C THR A 138 -5.80 18.00 -7.32
N ARG A 139 -6.83 17.26 -7.73
CA ARG A 139 -8.12 17.13 -7.06
C ARG A 139 -8.38 15.65 -6.78
N TYR A 140 -9.12 15.38 -5.73
CA TYR A 140 -9.62 14.05 -5.39
C TYR A 140 -10.96 14.22 -4.70
N GLN A 141 -11.78 13.18 -4.71
CA GLN A 141 -13.10 13.18 -4.07
C GLN A 141 -12.98 12.88 -2.58
N GLU A 142 -12.12 11.90 -2.24
CA GLU A 142 -11.84 11.51 -0.87
C GLU A 142 -10.34 11.23 -0.70
N VAL A 143 -9.84 11.49 0.51
CA VAL A 143 -8.47 11.16 0.87
C VAL A 143 -8.39 9.68 1.26
N ASN A 144 -7.32 9.00 0.82
CA ASN A 144 -7.13 7.54 0.93
C ASN A 144 -8.12 6.71 0.09
N VAL A 145 -8.08 5.39 0.30
CA VAL A 145 -8.89 4.40 -0.41
C VAL A 145 -10.29 4.34 0.21
N ALA A 146 -11.28 4.89 -0.49
CA ALA A 146 -12.68 4.90 -0.11
C ALA A 146 -13.48 3.90 -0.97
N CYS A 147 -14.79 3.81 -0.75
CA CYS A 147 -15.67 2.82 -1.36
C CYS A 147 -15.53 2.79 -2.90
N GLU A 148 -15.50 3.97 -3.52
CA GLU A 148 -15.47 4.11 -4.98
C GLU A 148 -14.14 3.68 -5.61
N ALA A 149 -13.06 3.58 -4.83
CA ALA A 149 -11.77 3.11 -5.35
C ALA A 149 -11.85 1.64 -5.83
N CYS A 150 -12.72 0.84 -5.22
CA CYS A 150 -12.95 -0.56 -5.59
C CYS A 150 -14.30 -0.78 -6.29
N HIS A 151 -15.33 -0.01 -5.89
CA HIS A 151 -16.69 -0.20 -6.38
C HIS A 151 -17.08 0.69 -7.57
N GLY A 152 -16.20 1.62 -7.96
CA GLY A 152 -16.49 2.64 -8.96
C GLY A 152 -17.50 3.68 -8.45
N PRO A 153 -17.97 4.59 -9.32
CA PRO A 153 -18.87 5.68 -8.94
C PRO A 153 -20.16 5.18 -8.27
N ALA A 154 -20.48 5.74 -7.10
CA ALA A 154 -21.57 5.30 -6.23
C ALA A 154 -22.80 6.25 -6.27
N ALA A 155 -22.89 7.17 -7.24
CA ALA A 155 -23.99 8.13 -7.33
C ALA A 155 -25.38 7.45 -7.34
N GLU A 156 -25.53 6.35 -8.07
CA GLU A 156 -26.79 5.59 -8.10
C GLU A 156 -27.05 4.86 -6.78
N HIS A 157 -26.01 4.31 -6.15
CA HIS A 157 -26.10 3.70 -4.82
C HIS A 157 -26.64 4.70 -3.80
N VAL A 158 -26.08 5.91 -3.73
CA VAL A 158 -26.52 6.98 -2.83
C VAL A 158 -27.99 7.34 -3.10
N ARG A 159 -28.36 7.51 -4.37
CA ARG A 159 -29.73 7.86 -4.76
C ARG A 159 -30.75 6.81 -4.28
N ILE A 160 -30.48 5.52 -4.46
CA ILE A 160 -31.41 4.47 -4.02
C ILE A 160 -31.37 4.24 -2.50
N ALA A 161 -30.22 4.48 -1.84
CA ALA A 161 -30.10 4.41 -0.39
C ALA A 161 -30.99 5.46 0.27
N GLN A 162 -30.93 6.71 -0.20
CA GLN A 162 -31.77 7.82 0.28
C GLN A 162 -33.26 7.57 0.04
N ALA A 163 -33.61 6.84 -1.02
CA ALA A 163 -34.98 6.43 -1.30
C ALA A 163 -35.46 5.22 -0.47
N GLY A 164 -34.60 4.61 0.37
CA GLY A 164 -34.93 3.39 1.12
C GLY A 164 -35.03 2.14 0.24
N GLN A 165 -34.35 2.14 -0.92
CA GLN A 165 -34.54 1.18 -2.01
C GLN A 165 -33.25 0.38 -2.33
N LEU A 166 -32.36 0.16 -1.36
CA LEU A 166 -31.12 -0.59 -1.59
C LEU A 166 -31.33 -1.98 -2.22
N GLN A 167 -32.47 -2.61 -1.93
CA GLN A 167 -32.83 -3.93 -2.46
C GLN A 167 -33.45 -3.89 -3.88
N SER A 168 -33.67 -2.69 -4.43
CA SER A 168 -34.33 -2.53 -5.74
C SER A 168 -33.45 -2.91 -6.93
N LYS A 169 -32.14 -3.05 -6.74
CA LYS A 169 -31.17 -3.35 -7.79
C LYS A 169 -30.08 -4.32 -7.30
N PRO A 170 -29.58 -5.21 -8.19
CA PRO A 170 -28.37 -5.97 -7.92
C PRO A 170 -27.20 -5.04 -7.56
N GLY A 171 -26.37 -5.47 -6.61
CA GLY A 171 -25.20 -4.69 -6.16
C GLY A 171 -25.55 -3.35 -5.51
N ALA A 172 -26.81 -3.15 -5.11
CA ALA A 172 -27.29 -1.93 -4.46
C ALA A 172 -26.91 -0.62 -5.21
N GLY A 173 -26.86 -0.65 -6.54
CA GLY A 173 -26.56 0.53 -7.36
C GLY A 173 -25.07 0.86 -7.53
N LEU A 174 -24.16 0.01 -7.04
CA LEU A 174 -22.72 0.13 -7.30
C LEU A 174 -22.38 -0.40 -8.71
N THR A 175 -21.43 0.25 -9.37
CA THR A 175 -20.99 -0.13 -10.73
C THR A 175 -20.18 -1.43 -10.74
N THR A 176 -19.34 -1.63 -9.73
CA THR A 176 -18.50 -2.83 -9.57
C THR A 176 -18.94 -3.59 -8.33
N HIS A 177 -19.22 -4.87 -8.50
CA HIS A 177 -19.61 -5.77 -7.42
C HIS A 177 -18.78 -7.05 -7.46
N PHE A 178 -18.36 -7.52 -6.29
CA PHE A 178 -17.55 -8.72 -6.13
C PHE A 178 -18.41 -9.84 -5.58
N ALA A 179 -18.36 -11.01 -6.22
CA ALA A 179 -18.97 -12.20 -5.66
C ALA A 179 -18.17 -12.65 -4.42
N PRO A 180 -18.82 -13.33 -3.45
CA PRO A 180 -18.12 -13.97 -2.36
C PRO A 180 -17.02 -14.93 -2.88
N PRO A 181 -15.87 -15.03 -2.20
CA PRO A 181 -14.81 -15.96 -2.58
C PRO A 181 -15.32 -17.39 -2.65
N LEU A 182 -14.84 -18.14 -3.64
CA LEU A 182 -15.18 -19.55 -3.76
C LEU A 182 -14.70 -20.33 -2.53
N SER A 183 -15.55 -21.17 -1.97
CA SER A 183 -15.12 -22.12 -0.94
C SER A 183 -14.36 -23.27 -1.61
N PHE A 184 -13.05 -23.34 -1.35
CA PHE A 184 -12.23 -24.46 -1.79
C PHE A 184 -12.63 -25.73 -1.03
N GLN A 185 -12.60 -26.87 -1.72
CA GLN A 185 -13.10 -28.13 -1.17
C GLN A 185 -12.00 -29.19 -1.16
N PHE A 186 -11.84 -29.85 -0.01
CA PHE A 186 -11.03 -31.06 0.10
C PHE A 186 -11.77 -32.22 -0.56
N LYS A 187 -11.07 -32.96 -1.42
CA LYS A 187 -11.50 -34.31 -1.81
C LYS A 187 -11.05 -35.31 -0.76
N GLN A 188 -11.70 -36.46 -0.68
CA GLN A 188 -11.36 -37.49 0.31
C GLN A 188 -9.85 -37.80 0.27
N ASN A 189 -9.20 -37.70 1.43
CA ASN A 189 -7.76 -37.91 1.65
C ASN A 189 -6.82 -36.96 0.88
N ALA A 190 -7.31 -35.86 0.30
CA ALA A 190 -6.45 -34.87 -0.34
C ALA A 190 -5.84 -33.92 0.70
N GLY A 191 -4.52 -33.71 0.64
CA GLY A 191 -3.85 -32.71 1.48
C GLY A 191 -4.14 -31.26 1.07
N ILE A 192 -4.56 -31.01 -0.16
CA ILE A 192 -4.82 -29.65 -0.70
C ILE A 192 -6.22 -29.58 -1.30
N ALA A 193 -7.00 -28.59 -0.87
CA ALA A 193 -8.31 -28.27 -1.38
C ALA A 193 -8.25 -27.68 -2.80
N ARG A 194 -9.34 -27.79 -3.55
CA ARG A 194 -9.42 -27.26 -4.93
C ARG A 194 -10.67 -26.40 -5.10
N ALA A 195 -10.56 -25.39 -5.98
CA ALA A 195 -11.72 -24.61 -6.38
C ALA A 195 -12.79 -25.52 -7.02
N PRO A 196 -14.08 -25.34 -6.69
CA PRO A 196 -15.16 -26.15 -7.25
C PRO A 196 -15.41 -25.86 -8.73
N SER A 197 -15.05 -24.66 -9.21
CA SER A 197 -15.18 -24.25 -10.61
C SER A 197 -13.99 -23.41 -11.05
N ARG A 198 -13.23 -23.90 -12.02
CA ARG A 198 -12.08 -23.16 -12.58
C ARG A 198 -12.50 -21.90 -13.33
N THR A 199 -13.60 -21.93 -14.06
CA THR A 199 -14.08 -20.78 -14.82
C THR A 199 -14.50 -19.66 -13.89
N THR A 200 -15.30 -19.98 -12.87
CA THR A 200 -15.73 -18.98 -11.87
C THR A 200 -14.55 -18.41 -11.11
N ALA A 201 -13.57 -19.24 -10.75
CA ALA A 201 -12.37 -18.78 -10.08
C ALA A 201 -11.60 -17.76 -10.92
N LYS A 202 -11.40 -18.03 -12.23
CA LYS A 202 -10.75 -17.10 -13.14
C LYS A 202 -11.48 -15.76 -13.26
N THR A 203 -12.82 -15.78 -13.30
CA THR A 203 -13.62 -14.54 -13.33
C THR A 203 -13.43 -13.72 -12.06
N GLN A 204 -13.52 -14.35 -10.87
CA GLN A 204 -13.31 -13.65 -9.60
C GLN A 204 -11.87 -13.12 -9.46
N GLN A 205 -10.88 -13.85 -9.95
CA GLN A 205 -9.49 -13.40 -9.99
C GLN A 205 -9.33 -12.15 -10.82
N ALA A 206 -9.87 -12.13 -12.05
CA ALA A 206 -9.79 -10.96 -12.92
C ALA A 206 -10.40 -9.72 -12.24
N GLN A 207 -11.57 -9.86 -11.62
CA GLN A 207 -12.22 -8.76 -10.90
C GLN A 207 -11.34 -8.21 -9.76
N GLN A 208 -10.75 -9.08 -8.94
CA GLN A 208 -9.89 -8.64 -7.84
C GLN A 208 -8.54 -8.09 -8.32
N ILE A 209 -8.00 -8.60 -9.41
CA ILE A 209 -6.80 -8.03 -10.04
C ILE A 209 -7.08 -6.59 -10.51
N ASN A 210 -8.26 -6.34 -11.11
CA ASN A 210 -8.65 -5.01 -11.53
C ASN A 210 -8.76 -4.03 -10.35
N ALA A 211 -9.40 -4.47 -9.25
CA ALA A 211 -9.65 -3.60 -8.10
C ALA A 211 -8.41 -3.39 -7.20
N CYS A 212 -7.67 -4.46 -6.91
CA CYS A 212 -6.54 -4.40 -5.98
C CYS A 212 -5.23 -4.04 -6.70
N GLY A 213 -5.09 -4.44 -7.96
CA GLY A 213 -3.83 -4.42 -8.68
C GLY A 213 -3.31 -3.01 -8.98
N GLY A 214 -4.21 -2.03 -9.14
CA GLY A 214 -3.85 -0.63 -9.33
C GLY A 214 -2.97 -0.08 -8.20
N CYS A 215 -3.12 -0.59 -6.97
CA CYS A 215 -2.35 -0.16 -5.81
C CYS A 215 -1.32 -1.19 -5.35
N HIS A 216 -1.66 -2.48 -5.36
CA HIS A 216 -0.81 -3.56 -4.83
C HIS A 216 0.18 -4.13 -5.85
N SER A 217 0.71 -3.27 -6.73
CA SER A 217 1.68 -3.65 -7.74
C SER A 217 2.69 -2.55 -8.02
N ARG A 218 3.86 -2.92 -8.52
CA ARG A 218 4.75 -1.99 -9.22
C ARG A 218 4.41 -2.03 -10.70
N ARG A 219 4.06 -0.86 -11.24
CA ARG A 219 3.40 -0.72 -12.54
C ARG A 219 3.55 0.69 -13.09
N GLN A 220 3.40 0.80 -14.40
CA GLN A 220 3.19 2.06 -15.10
C GLN A 220 1.72 2.19 -15.49
N ILE A 221 1.17 3.40 -15.34
CA ILE A 221 -0.19 3.75 -15.81
C ILE A 221 -0.11 4.02 -17.31
N ILE A 222 -0.98 3.37 -18.09
CA ILE A 222 -1.06 3.48 -19.56
C ILE A 222 -2.46 3.82 -20.06
N GLY A 223 -3.43 3.97 -19.16
CA GLY A 223 -4.80 4.38 -19.46
C GLY A 223 -5.47 4.96 -18.21
N GLU A 224 -6.73 5.35 -18.36
CA GLU A 224 -7.54 5.91 -17.26
C GLU A 224 -7.90 4.83 -16.22
N PRO A 225 -7.52 4.99 -14.93
CA PRO A 225 -7.87 4.10 -13.83
C PRO A 225 -9.37 3.94 -13.60
N ASP A 226 -9.83 2.69 -13.55
CA ASP A 226 -11.20 2.27 -13.29
C ASP A 226 -11.18 0.80 -12.78
N PRO A 227 -11.67 0.51 -11.57
CA PRO A 227 -11.67 -0.84 -11.01
C PRO A 227 -12.60 -1.81 -11.77
N ALA A 228 -13.52 -1.32 -12.60
CA ALA A 228 -14.39 -2.14 -13.45
C ALA A 228 -13.67 -2.66 -14.70
N ARG A 229 -12.60 -1.97 -15.14
CA ARG A 229 -11.92 -2.27 -16.40
C ARG A 229 -10.78 -3.27 -16.21
N PRO A 230 -10.41 -4.05 -17.25
CA PRO A 230 -9.28 -4.97 -17.17
C PRO A 230 -7.99 -4.24 -16.76
N TYR A 231 -7.28 -4.81 -15.78
CA TYR A 231 -6.06 -4.22 -15.24
C TYR A 231 -5.01 -3.93 -16.31
N HIS A 232 -4.79 -4.86 -17.25
CA HIS A 232 -3.76 -4.71 -18.28
C HIS A 232 -4.12 -3.75 -19.42
N ASP A 233 -5.35 -3.24 -19.47
CA ASP A 233 -5.74 -2.17 -20.39
C ASP A 233 -5.38 -0.78 -19.83
N GLN A 234 -5.01 -0.72 -18.55
CA GLN A 234 -4.81 0.51 -17.78
C GLN A 234 -3.42 0.58 -17.15
N TYR A 235 -2.83 -0.60 -16.88
CA TYR A 235 -1.55 -0.72 -16.20
C TYR A 235 -0.63 -1.71 -16.90
N ARG A 236 0.61 -1.27 -17.11
CA ARG A 236 1.73 -2.13 -17.47
C ARG A 236 2.45 -2.58 -16.20
N LEU A 237 2.19 -3.83 -15.80
CA LEU A 237 2.85 -4.46 -14.66
C LEU A 237 4.36 -4.60 -14.89
N THR A 238 5.14 -4.32 -13.86
CA THR A 238 6.56 -4.63 -13.83
C THR A 238 6.76 -6.15 -13.72
N LEU A 239 7.46 -6.73 -14.68
CA LEU A 239 7.74 -8.17 -14.73
C LEU A 239 8.96 -8.54 -13.88
N LEU A 240 9.20 -9.85 -13.73
CA LEU A 240 10.40 -10.39 -13.10
C LEU A 240 11.66 -9.86 -13.81
N HIS A 241 12.43 -9.03 -13.13
CA HIS A 241 13.75 -8.60 -13.56
C HIS A 241 14.62 -8.24 -12.36
N ASP A 242 15.94 -8.37 -12.52
CA ASP A 242 16.92 -7.85 -11.57
C ASP A 242 16.92 -6.31 -11.62
N PRO A 243 17.03 -5.61 -10.47
CA PRO A 243 17.26 -6.12 -9.12
C PRO A 243 15.98 -6.38 -8.30
N LEU A 244 14.80 -6.33 -8.90
CA LEU A 244 13.52 -6.32 -8.16
C LEU A 244 13.11 -7.68 -7.59
N TYR A 245 13.61 -8.76 -8.19
CA TYR A 245 13.32 -10.13 -7.80
C TYR A 245 14.63 -10.91 -7.59
N PHE A 246 14.58 -11.88 -6.69
CA PHE A 246 15.58 -12.93 -6.62
C PHE A 246 15.47 -13.87 -7.82
N ALA A 247 16.53 -14.64 -8.09
CA ALA A 247 16.59 -15.56 -9.23
C ALA A 247 15.52 -16.67 -9.19
N ASP A 248 14.99 -16.98 -8.01
CA ASP A 248 13.90 -17.93 -7.80
C ASP A 248 12.49 -17.30 -7.90
N GLY A 249 12.41 -16.01 -8.21
CA GLY A 249 11.16 -15.25 -8.35
C GLY A 249 10.60 -14.68 -7.05
N GLN A 250 11.29 -14.85 -5.91
CA GLN A 250 10.90 -14.17 -4.68
C GLN A 250 11.10 -12.65 -4.79
N ILE A 251 10.27 -11.90 -4.07
CA ILE A 251 10.34 -10.44 -4.01
C ILE A 251 11.67 -10.05 -3.35
N ARG A 252 12.42 -9.13 -3.98
CA ARG A 252 13.67 -8.57 -3.42
C ARG A 252 13.54 -7.10 -3.07
N ASP A 253 12.87 -6.33 -3.92
CA ASP A 253 12.62 -4.90 -3.73
C ASP A 253 11.11 -4.62 -3.73
N GLU A 254 10.69 -3.38 -3.49
CA GLU A 254 9.27 -3.00 -3.39
C GLU A 254 8.57 -3.12 -4.76
N VAL A 255 8.12 -4.33 -5.07
CA VAL A 255 7.23 -4.67 -6.20
C VAL A 255 5.79 -4.89 -5.76
N PHE A 256 5.52 -4.65 -4.47
CA PHE A 256 4.29 -5.03 -3.79
C PHE A 256 4.07 -6.55 -3.94
N VAL A 257 2.84 -7.00 -4.26
CA VAL A 257 2.53 -8.45 -4.25
C VAL A 257 1.91 -8.97 -5.55
N LEU A 258 1.23 -8.14 -6.34
CA LEU A 258 0.44 -8.62 -7.48
C LEU A 258 1.26 -9.44 -8.50
N GLY A 259 2.43 -8.93 -8.90
CA GLY A 259 3.27 -9.61 -9.89
C GLY A 259 3.71 -10.99 -9.44
N SER A 260 4.11 -11.12 -8.17
CA SER A 260 4.50 -12.39 -7.56
C SER A 260 3.29 -13.32 -7.40
N PHE A 261 2.16 -12.77 -6.96
CA PHE A 261 0.92 -13.52 -6.78
C PHE A 261 0.43 -14.13 -8.09
N MET A 262 0.37 -13.36 -9.18
CA MET A 262 -0.11 -13.83 -10.49
C MET A 262 0.70 -15.01 -11.05
N GLN A 263 1.97 -15.13 -10.66
CA GLN A 263 2.87 -16.20 -11.08
C GLN A 263 2.79 -17.44 -10.17
N SER A 264 2.22 -17.28 -8.98
CA SER A 264 2.16 -18.33 -7.97
C SER A 264 1.27 -19.51 -8.37
N LYS A 265 1.55 -20.68 -7.77
CA LYS A 265 0.66 -21.86 -7.87
C LYS A 265 -0.73 -21.58 -7.31
N MET A 266 -0.84 -20.74 -6.28
CA MET A 266 -2.13 -20.36 -5.67
C MET A 266 -3.02 -19.64 -6.69
N HIS A 267 -2.48 -18.65 -7.39
CA HIS A 267 -3.20 -17.98 -8.47
C HIS A 267 -3.56 -18.95 -9.60
N GLN A 268 -2.66 -19.85 -10.01
CA GLN A 268 -3.00 -20.87 -11.02
C GLN A 268 -4.15 -21.81 -10.58
N GLN A 269 -4.36 -22.00 -9.27
CA GLN A 269 -5.45 -22.81 -8.72
C GLN A 269 -6.73 -22.03 -8.44
N GLY A 270 -6.80 -20.73 -8.76
CA GLY A 270 -8.01 -19.94 -8.60
C GLY A 270 -8.11 -19.13 -7.30
N VAL A 271 -7.05 -19.06 -6.50
CA VAL A 271 -7.04 -18.25 -5.27
C VAL A 271 -7.09 -16.77 -5.64
N THR A 272 -7.72 -15.97 -4.79
CA THR A 272 -7.89 -14.51 -4.92
C THR A 272 -7.44 -13.82 -3.64
N CYS A 273 -7.23 -12.50 -3.68
CA CYS A 273 -6.78 -11.68 -2.54
C CYS A 273 -7.69 -11.90 -1.31
N THR A 274 -9.00 -11.90 -1.52
CA THR A 274 -9.99 -12.01 -0.45
C THR A 274 -10.25 -13.44 0.02
N HIS A 275 -9.49 -14.44 -0.42
CA HIS A 275 -9.44 -15.72 0.31
C HIS A 275 -8.67 -15.57 1.63
N CYS A 276 -7.72 -14.63 1.68
CA CYS A 276 -6.88 -14.37 2.84
C CYS A 276 -7.29 -13.08 3.57
N HIS A 277 -7.59 -12.02 2.83
CA HIS A 277 -7.86 -10.69 3.38
C HIS A 277 -9.35 -10.36 3.43
N ASP A 278 -9.77 -9.65 4.47
CA ASP A 278 -11.01 -8.90 4.46
C ASP A 278 -10.77 -7.55 3.76
N ALA A 279 -11.50 -7.28 2.68
CA ALA A 279 -11.29 -6.09 1.88
C ALA A 279 -11.79 -4.79 2.53
N HIS A 280 -12.65 -4.88 3.55
CA HIS A 280 -13.24 -3.72 4.20
C HIS A 280 -12.50 -3.35 5.49
N SER A 281 -12.04 -4.33 6.27
CA SER A 281 -11.21 -4.04 7.45
C SER A 281 -9.73 -3.90 7.10
N GLY A 282 -9.27 -4.55 6.02
CA GLY A 282 -7.85 -4.65 5.66
C GLY A 282 -7.11 -5.75 6.42
N ASP A 283 -7.77 -6.43 7.35
CA ASP A 283 -7.16 -7.49 8.15
C ASP A 283 -7.12 -8.83 7.41
N ILE A 284 -6.36 -9.78 7.95
CA ILE A 284 -6.50 -11.19 7.57
C ILE A 284 -7.77 -11.79 8.18
N LYS A 285 -8.45 -12.65 7.43
CA LYS A 285 -9.71 -13.28 7.83
C LYS A 285 -9.59 -14.23 9.01
N ILE A 286 -8.45 -14.93 9.09
CA ILE A 286 -8.17 -15.94 10.09
C ILE A 286 -6.73 -15.74 10.55
N GLN A 287 -6.51 -15.74 11.86
CA GLN A 287 -5.19 -15.57 12.45
C GLN A 287 -4.37 -16.87 12.40
N GLY A 288 -3.05 -16.73 12.29
CA GLY A 288 -2.10 -17.85 12.31
C GLY A 288 -2.30 -18.87 11.17
N ASN A 289 -1.92 -20.12 11.43
CA ASN A 289 -1.95 -21.19 10.42
C ASN A 289 -3.36 -21.52 9.93
N GLY A 290 -4.40 -21.15 10.68
CA GLY A 290 -5.80 -21.31 10.29
C GLY A 290 -6.12 -20.68 8.93
N LEU A 291 -5.44 -19.59 8.57
CA LEU A 291 -5.56 -18.93 7.27
C LEU A 291 -5.21 -19.88 6.11
N CYS A 292 -4.06 -20.55 6.23
CA CYS A 292 -3.56 -21.49 5.24
C CYS A 292 -4.36 -22.79 5.28
N SER A 293 -4.80 -23.19 6.47
CA SER A 293 -5.53 -24.44 6.70
C SER A 293 -6.93 -24.49 6.08
N GLN A 294 -7.43 -23.36 5.58
CA GLN A 294 -8.61 -23.31 4.72
C GLN A 294 -8.44 -24.15 3.44
N CYS A 295 -7.20 -24.26 2.94
CA CYS A 295 -6.88 -24.97 1.70
C CYS A 295 -5.83 -26.06 1.88
N HIS A 296 -5.04 -26.01 2.95
CA HIS A 296 -4.00 -26.99 3.26
C HIS A 296 -4.43 -27.81 4.47
N ALA A 297 -4.57 -29.12 4.33
CA ALA A 297 -5.03 -29.96 5.45
C ALA A 297 -4.04 -29.85 6.62
N GLY A 298 -4.51 -29.35 7.77
CA GLY A 298 -3.67 -29.19 8.96
C GLY A 298 -3.04 -30.50 9.42
N SER A 299 -3.76 -31.62 9.27
CA SER A 299 -3.24 -32.97 9.54
C SER A 299 -2.06 -33.40 8.68
N VAL A 300 -1.79 -32.68 7.59
CA VAL A 300 -0.65 -32.92 6.68
C VAL A 300 0.41 -31.84 6.87
N TYR A 301 0.02 -30.57 6.86
CA TYR A 301 0.94 -29.44 6.76
C TYR A 301 1.18 -28.72 8.09
N ASP A 302 0.20 -28.70 9.00
CA ASP A 302 0.34 -28.05 10.32
C ASP A 302 0.76 -29.09 11.37
N THR A 303 1.87 -29.78 11.08
CA THR A 303 2.38 -30.86 11.92
C THR A 303 3.88 -30.69 12.18
N ALA A 304 4.34 -31.16 13.33
CA ALA A 304 5.76 -31.13 13.69
C ALA A 304 6.66 -31.82 12.67
N THR A 305 6.14 -32.81 11.94
CA THR A 305 6.87 -33.48 10.84
C THR A 305 7.00 -32.60 9.60
N HIS A 306 6.06 -31.70 9.33
CA HIS A 306 6.17 -30.77 8.21
C HIS A 306 7.09 -29.60 8.56
N HIS A 307 6.79 -28.88 9.65
CA HIS A 307 7.52 -27.66 10.01
C HIS A 307 8.81 -27.94 10.80
N GLN A 308 9.04 -29.17 11.31
CA GLN A 308 10.29 -29.55 12.00
C GLN A 308 10.61 -28.71 13.27
N HIS A 309 9.59 -28.11 13.87
CA HIS A 309 9.71 -27.27 15.07
C HIS A 309 8.78 -27.79 16.17
N LYS A 310 8.93 -27.26 17.40
CA LYS A 310 7.95 -27.51 18.47
C LYS A 310 6.61 -26.88 18.08
N ALA A 311 5.50 -27.51 18.50
CA ALA A 311 4.18 -26.92 18.40
C ALA A 311 4.15 -25.55 19.09
N ASP A 312 3.32 -24.64 18.57
CA ASP A 312 3.09 -23.28 19.08
C ASP A 312 4.35 -22.41 19.17
N SER A 313 5.41 -22.75 18.43
CA SER A 313 6.61 -21.93 18.31
C SER A 313 6.53 -21.00 17.11
N ALA A 314 7.35 -19.93 17.09
CA ALA A 314 7.46 -19.08 15.90
C ALA A 314 7.80 -19.88 14.64
N GLY A 315 8.66 -20.91 14.75
CA GLY A 315 8.99 -21.79 13.62
C GLY A 315 7.83 -22.67 13.14
N SER A 316 6.76 -22.85 13.92
CA SER A 316 5.57 -23.59 13.49
C SER A 316 4.62 -22.76 12.62
N LEU A 317 4.80 -21.43 12.54
CA LEU A 317 3.91 -20.56 11.77
C LEU A 317 4.22 -20.63 10.27
N CYS A 318 3.21 -20.92 9.44
CA CYS A 318 3.35 -21.08 8.00
C CYS A 318 4.02 -19.86 7.34
N ILE A 319 3.61 -18.65 7.74
CA ILE A 319 4.08 -17.40 7.16
C ILE A 319 5.57 -17.16 7.37
N ASN A 320 6.16 -17.67 8.46
CA ASN A 320 7.57 -17.43 8.76
C ASN A 320 8.51 -18.13 7.79
N CYS A 321 8.04 -19.15 7.07
CA CYS A 321 8.80 -19.82 6.01
C CYS A 321 8.25 -19.54 4.60
N HIS A 322 6.94 -19.37 4.43
CA HIS A 322 6.31 -19.22 3.11
C HIS A 322 6.02 -17.78 2.71
N MET A 323 6.02 -16.85 3.65
CA MET A 323 5.78 -15.42 3.44
C MET A 323 6.71 -14.61 4.35
N PRO A 324 8.05 -14.83 4.29
CA PRO A 324 8.98 -14.17 5.19
C PRO A 324 8.95 -12.66 4.96
N ALA A 325 8.91 -11.92 6.06
CA ALA A 325 8.87 -10.46 5.99
C ALA A 325 10.18 -9.89 5.45
N THR A 326 10.08 -8.82 4.65
CA THR A 326 11.23 -8.01 4.22
C THR A 326 11.09 -6.61 4.78
N THR A 327 12.16 -6.06 5.36
CA THR A 327 12.14 -4.70 5.89
C THR A 327 12.41 -3.68 4.80
N TYR A 328 11.44 -2.83 4.54
CA TYR A 328 11.53 -1.68 3.65
C TYR A 328 11.73 -0.40 4.46
N MET A 329 12.27 0.65 3.82
CA MET A 329 12.47 1.98 4.43
C MET A 329 13.18 1.94 5.79
N GLY A 330 14.05 0.94 6.00
CA GLY A 330 14.81 0.72 7.23
C GLY A 330 14.03 0.15 8.43
N ILE A 331 12.72 0.40 8.55
CA ILE A 331 11.94 0.05 9.77
C ILE A 331 10.56 -0.54 9.51
N ASP A 332 10.19 -0.80 8.26
CA ASP A 332 8.86 -1.28 7.87
C ASP A 332 8.89 -2.73 7.38
N PRO A 333 8.73 -3.73 8.28
CA PRO A 333 8.65 -5.13 7.90
C PRO A 333 7.29 -5.44 7.25
N ARG A 334 7.32 -6.00 6.03
CA ARG A 334 6.13 -6.32 5.25
C ARG A 334 6.13 -7.75 4.74
#